data_AF-A0A2N5YR56-F1
#
_entry.id   AF-A0A2N5YR56-F1
#
_cell.length_a   1.000
_cell.length_b   1.000
_cell.length_c   1.000
_cell.angle_alpha   90.00
_cell.angle_beta   90.00
_cell.angle_gamma   90.00
#
_symmetry.space_group_name_H-M   'P 1'
#
loop_
_entity.id
_entity.type
_entity.pdbx_description
1 polymer ?
#
loop_
_entity_poly.entity_id
_entity_poly.type
_entity_poly.pdbx_seq_one_letter_code
_entity_poly.pdbx_strand_id
1 'polypeptide(L)'
;MFTNYIFSGFGYSVGEYKIKNSDISDAIDKGFLQGFSSDKLEKSPNYIEYQKKNPDHSTFDYFAGFKMGFYERHHVTPLPPTTKKLYYAETSLDLAVKSIRGALNDAKINAKDIDAWMISTVSSPEQAPGIAATIKSYFVGFDNYSPAFTLTSGCAGFNINLEKAIEYFKMHPEAKHILIAHTETMSSFLTNIIKFVPFVTFGDAAAAIVVSRVNDEIKYGVIDVINLHDLKMLDYVGVDSHRNLYMDDSLIKDRATINLPIASKKCLKNTGWTVDDIDIFVPHQTGNVILQPAAEELGLSPQKLYLEAQNYYGNVSGATVPLGLSLLNEKSKLLNGMKVLSATAGVGGNFGAFSYIVNNKASRKDFYLYENDLKGKNILLLGASGIVGQCLSRELEHRGAKLFLQGNKNISALSMYTTAKIYQCDFANEKSLNTFIEELQGVEHFDYVINASGQLDGNDSFRVNFNAPVKIINSIIDKIGETVLNIGTVAEDFEFRPYDSWISSNRALHGYFASASGEFLKNGIRTVYLQPGLLECGMTDVIDKKYKFKLMLLTGQAFSLKISDFCNKVANSLYLPKVLGVQYSYENAMLLGRMGYKLEVDI
;
A
#
# COMPACT_ATOMS: atom_id res chain seq x y z
N MET A 1 27.38 -21.53 15.32
CA MET A 1 26.65 -20.32 14.86
C MET A 1 25.23 -20.75 14.52
N PHE A 2 24.24 -20.15 15.16
CA PHE A 2 22.82 -20.38 14.87
C PHE A 2 22.39 -19.52 13.68
N THR A 3 21.54 -20.08 12.83
CA THR A 3 20.78 -19.31 11.83
C THR A 3 19.47 -18.88 12.49
N ASN A 4 19.30 -17.58 12.65
CA ASN A 4 18.15 -16.93 13.25
C ASN A 4 17.29 -16.26 12.17
N TYR A 5 15.99 -16.19 12.41
CA TYR A 5 15.03 -15.51 11.53
C TYR A 5 14.36 -14.40 12.34
N ILE A 6 14.68 -13.14 12.04
CA ILE A 6 14.19 -11.99 12.81
C ILE A 6 13.15 -11.21 12.04
N PHE A 7 12.26 -10.53 12.76
CA PHE A 7 11.44 -9.47 12.21
C PHE A 7 12.30 -8.21 12.17
N SER A 8 12.80 -7.89 10.98
CA SER A 8 13.74 -6.78 10.78
C SER A 8 13.06 -5.47 10.42
N GLY A 9 11.80 -5.50 9.97
CA GLY A 9 11.02 -4.29 9.73
C GLY A 9 9.53 -4.52 9.93
N PHE A 10 8.86 -3.48 10.39
CA PHE A 10 7.44 -3.47 10.75
C PHE A 10 6.72 -2.33 10.04
N GLY A 11 5.51 -2.59 9.55
CA GLY A 11 4.71 -1.56 8.91
C GLY A 11 3.24 -1.92 8.91
N TYR A 12 2.40 -0.90 9.04
CA TYR A 12 0.96 -1.07 8.99
C TYR A 12 0.27 0.14 8.36
N SER A 13 -0.97 -0.04 7.95
CA SER A 13 -1.86 1.01 7.48
C SER A 13 -3.30 0.62 7.75
N VAL A 14 -4.17 1.61 7.94
CA VAL A 14 -5.58 1.40 8.31
C VAL A 14 -6.49 2.23 7.41
N GLY A 15 -7.77 1.86 7.35
CA GLY A 15 -8.77 2.66 6.67
C GLY A 15 -8.83 4.11 7.16
N GLU A 16 -9.17 5.03 6.25
CA GLU A 16 -9.20 6.47 6.54
C GLU A 16 -10.27 6.86 7.56
N TYR A 17 -11.43 6.19 7.54
CA TYR A 17 -12.59 6.58 8.33
C TYR A 17 -12.57 5.90 9.69
N LYS A 18 -12.32 6.69 10.73
CA LYS A 18 -12.45 6.26 12.10
C LYS A 18 -13.93 6.12 12.48
N ILE A 19 -14.35 4.92 12.89
CA ILE A 19 -15.71 4.57 13.31
C ILE A 19 -15.70 4.31 14.82
N LYS A 20 -16.53 5.04 15.56
CA LYS A 20 -16.68 4.90 17.02
C LYS A 20 -17.91 4.05 17.37
N ASN A 21 -17.96 3.56 18.61
CA ASN A 21 -19.16 2.89 19.12
C ASN A 21 -20.41 3.78 19.07
N SER A 22 -20.24 5.10 19.26
CA SER A 22 -21.33 6.07 19.12
C SER A 22 -21.94 6.09 17.72
N ASP A 23 -21.12 5.93 16.66
CA ASP A 23 -21.60 5.95 15.27
C ASP A 23 -22.43 4.69 14.98
N ILE A 24 -22.02 3.55 15.55
CA ILE A 24 -22.75 2.28 15.42
C ILE A 24 -24.04 2.33 16.23
N SER A 25 -24.01 2.89 17.44
CA SER A 25 -25.21 3.10 18.26
C SER A 25 -26.23 3.98 17.53
N ASP A 26 -25.79 5.11 16.97
CA ASP A 26 -26.65 6.00 16.17
C ASP A 26 -27.22 5.29 14.93
N ALA A 27 -26.45 4.40 14.29
CA ALA A 27 -26.95 3.58 13.18
C ALA A 27 -28.00 2.55 13.63
N ILE A 28 -27.90 2.00 14.85
CA ILE A 28 -28.93 1.15 15.45
C ILE A 28 -30.21 1.97 15.72
N ASP A 29 -30.06 3.14 16.35
CA ASP A 29 -31.18 4.02 16.71
C ASP A 29 -31.95 4.51 15.48
N LYS A 30 -31.25 4.77 14.37
CA LYS A 30 -31.83 5.13 13.07
C LYS A 30 -32.40 3.94 12.29
N GLY A 31 -32.26 2.72 12.79
CA GLY A 31 -32.78 1.49 12.17
C GLY A 31 -31.95 0.96 11.00
N PHE A 32 -30.75 1.49 10.76
CA PHE A 32 -29.82 0.93 9.76
C PHE A 32 -29.25 -0.41 10.21
N LEU A 33 -29.01 -0.56 11.52
CA LEU A 33 -28.52 -1.79 12.14
C LEU A 33 -29.54 -2.35 13.12
N GLN A 34 -29.53 -3.67 13.30
CA GLN A 34 -30.49 -4.41 14.10
C GLN A 34 -29.80 -5.48 14.96
N GLY A 35 -30.56 -6.01 15.93
CA GLY A 35 -30.17 -7.16 16.73
C GLY A 35 -29.55 -6.83 18.10
N PHE A 36 -29.35 -5.56 18.43
CA PHE A 36 -28.96 -5.15 19.78
C PHE A 36 -30.20 -5.02 20.68
N SER A 37 -30.12 -5.54 21.91
CA SER A 37 -31.16 -5.40 22.94
C SER A 37 -30.48 -5.18 24.29
N SER A 38 -30.87 -4.12 24.98
CA SER A 38 -30.27 -3.74 26.27
C SER A 38 -30.89 -4.49 27.46
N ASP A 39 -32.12 -5.00 27.33
CA ASP A 39 -32.94 -5.58 28.43
C ASP A 39 -32.21 -6.62 29.29
N LYS A 40 -31.43 -7.52 28.66
CA LYS A 40 -30.69 -8.56 29.37
C LYS A 40 -29.40 -8.04 29.99
N LEU A 41 -28.75 -7.06 29.35
CA LEU A 41 -27.50 -6.48 29.81
C LEU A 41 -27.73 -5.57 31.01
N GLU A 42 -28.80 -4.77 30.99
CA GLU A 42 -29.15 -3.84 32.08
C GLU A 42 -29.42 -4.56 33.41
N LYS A 43 -29.89 -5.81 33.35
CA LYS A 43 -30.14 -6.66 34.51
C LYS A 43 -28.91 -7.44 34.97
N SER A 44 -27.80 -7.37 34.25
CA SER A 44 -26.57 -8.12 34.57
C SER A 44 -25.83 -7.47 35.73
N PRO A 45 -25.38 -8.25 36.74
CA PRO A 45 -24.56 -7.73 37.84
C PRO A 45 -23.29 -7.00 37.36
N ASN A 46 -22.66 -7.51 36.30
CA ASN A 46 -21.43 -6.93 35.74
C ASN A 46 -21.69 -5.54 35.14
N TYR A 47 -22.84 -5.35 34.48
CA TYR A 47 -23.21 -4.03 33.95
C TYR A 47 -23.54 -3.05 35.07
N ILE A 48 -24.30 -3.49 36.09
CA ILE A 48 -24.64 -2.66 37.25
C ILE A 48 -23.38 -2.16 37.96
N GLU A 49 -22.36 -3.01 38.12
CA GLU A 49 -21.08 -2.58 38.70
C GLU A 49 -20.31 -1.63 37.77
N TYR A 50 -20.27 -1.93 36.48
CA TYR A 50 -19.63 -1.08 35.47
C TYR A 50 -20.24 0.33 35.44
N GLN A 51 -21.57 0.42 35.48
CA GLN A 51 -22.32 1.67 35.44
C GLN A 51 -22.05 2.56 36.66
N LYS A 52 -21.81 1.97 37.85
CA LYS A 52 -21.41 2.74 39.04
C LYS A 52 -20.08 3.49 38.85
N LYS A 53 -19.16 2.94 38.04
CA LYS A 53 -17.85 3.53 37.75
C LYS A 53 -17.85 4.41 36.50
N ASN A 54 -18.83 4.22 35.61
CA ASN A 54 -18.93 4.89 34.31
C ASN A 54 -20.38 5.36 34.07
N PRO A 55 -20.85 6.40 34.78
CA PRO A 55 -22.25 6.82 34.74
C PRO A 55 -22.69 7.34 33.37
N ASP A 56 -21.76 7.86 32.57
CA ASP A 56 -22.04 8.43 31.24
C ASP A 56 -22.01 7.40 30.10
N HIS A 57 -21.67 6.14 30.39
CA HIS A 57 -21.56 5.09 29.36
C HIS A 57 -22.91 4.39 29.17
N SER A 58 -23.30 4.20 27.90
CA SER A 58 -24.52 3.47 27.55
C SER A 58 -24.35 1.95 27.73
N THR A 59 -25.48 1.23 27.70
CA THR A 59 -25.48 -0.24 27.63
C THR A 59 -24.72 -0.75 26.40
N PHE A 60 -24.75 0.00 25.30
CA PHE A 60 -24.01 -0.32 24.09
C PHE A 60 -22.49 -0.12 24.27
N ASP A 61 -22.05 0.94 24.94
CA ASP A 61 -20.63 1.17 25.25
C ASP A 61 -20.07 0.08 26.14
N TYR A 62 -20.86 -0.39 27.11
CA TYR A 62 -20.50 -1.56 27.92
C TYR A 62 -20.36 -2.82 27.05
N PHE A 63 -21.32 -3.09 26.16
CA PHE A 63 -21.26 -4.25 25.29
C PHE A 63 -20.05 -4.21 24.35
N ALA A 64 -19.94 -3.16 23.54
CA ALA A 64 -18.93 -3.05 22.50
C ALA A 64 -17.53 -2.83 23.08
N GLY A 65 -17.39 -1.88 24.00
CA GLY A 65 -16.10 -1.54 24.60
C GLY A 65 -15.65 -2.55 25.65
N PHE A 66 -16.37 -2.65 26.76
CA PHE A 66 -15.91 -3.43 27.92
C PHE A 66 -16.02 -4.95 27.69
N LYS A 67 -17.20 -5.43 27.27
CA LYS A 67 -17.45 -6.86 27.10
C LYS A 67 -16.79 -7.44 25.86
N MET A 68 -16.87 -6.75 24.72
CA MET A 68 -16.28 -7.24 23.46
C MET A 68 -14.83 -6.78 23.26
N GLY A 69 -14.40 -5.64 23.82
CA GLY A 69 -13.04 -5.15 23.67
C GLY A 69 -12.81 -4.29 22.41
N PHE A 70 -13.87 -3.70 21.86
CA PHE A 70 -13.79 -2.86 20.66
C PHE A 70 -14.31 -1.45 20.98
N TYR A 71 -13.41 -0.47 21.04
CA TYR A 71 -13.78 0.93 21.26
C TYR A 71 -13.90 1.68 19.95
N GLU A 72 -12.94 1.44 19.05
CA GLU A 72 -12.81 2.13 17.79
C GLU A 72 -12.35 1.14 16.70
N ARG A 73 -12.71 1.44 15.45
CA ARG A 73 -12.22 0.72 14.26
C ARG A 73 -12.07 1.67 13.10
N HIS A 74 -11.36 1.24 12.07
CA HIS A 74 -11.08 2.03 10.88
C HIS A 74 -11.69 1.35 9.67
N HIS A 75 -12.47 2.06 8.86
CA HIS A 75 -13.01 1.57 7.59
C HIS A 75 -12.45 2.38 6.43
N VAL A 76 -12.41 1.79 5.23
CA VAL A 76 -12.07 2.50 3.98
C VAL A 76 -13.25 3.34 3.47
N THR A 77 -14.43 3.22 4.07
CA THR A 77 -15.62 4.04 3.80
C THR A 77 -16.27 4.55 5.09
N PRO A 78 -17.01 5.67 5.06
CA PRO A 78 -17.82 6.08 6.21
C PRO A 78 -19.02 5.16 6.41
N LEU A 79 -19.40 4.95 7.67
CA LEU A 79 -20.58 4.15 8.04
C LEU A 79 -21.89 4.78 7.50
N PRO A 80 -22.86 3.98 7.02
CA PRO A 80 -22.74 2.58 6.64
C PRO A 80 -21.97 2.41 5.31
N PRO A 81 -21.16 1.35 5.15
CA PRO A 81 -20.53 1.01 3.88
C PRO A 81 -21.60 0.69 2.84
N THR A 82 -21.37 1.11 1.60
CA THR A 82 -22.23 0.79 0.46
C THR A 82 -21.36 0.45 -0.75
N THR A 83 -21.91 -0.30 -1.70
CA THR A 83 -21.20 -0.63 -2.96
C THR A 83 -20.71 0.64 -3.67
N LYS A 84 -21.53 1.71 -3.68
CA LYS A 84 -21.15 3.01 -4.27
C LYS A 84 -19.96 3.63 -3.55
N LYS A 85 -19.94 3.66 -2.20
CA LYS A 85 -18.82 4.24 -1.44
C LYS A 85 -17.53 3.43 -1.64
N LEU A 86 -17.64 2.10 -1.65
CA LEU A 86 -16.50 1.20 -1.80
C LEU A 86 -15.81 1.33 -3.17
N TYR A 87 -16.55 1.67 -4.22
CA TYR A 87 -15.98 1.87 -5.55
C TYR A 87 -14.90 2.98 -5.57
N TYR A 88 -15.03 4.01 -4.73
CA TYR A 88 -14.05 5.12 -4.62
C TYR A 88 -13.12 5.00 -3.41
N ALA A 89 -13.27 3.94 -2.63
CA ALA A 89 -12.51 3.72 -1.40
C ALA A 89 -11.13 3.13 -1.71
N GLU A 90 -10.27 3.20 -0.70
CA GLU A 90 -9.04 2.42 -0.74
C GLU A 90 -9.36 0.93 -0.72
N THR A 91 -8.59 0.15 -1.45
CA THR A 91 -8.71 -1.31 -1.51
C THR A 91 -7.70 -1.98 -0.58
N SER A 92 -7.83 -3.29 -0.40
CA SER A 92 -6.82 -4.10 0.29
C SER A 92 -5.44 -4.01 -0.39
N LEU A 93 -5.39 -3.75 -1.71
CA LEU A 93 -4.15 -3.49 -2.43
C LEU A 93 -3.50 -2.18 -1.97
N ASP A 94 -4.27 -1.10 -1.86
CA ASP A 94 -3.77 0.21 -1.46
C ASP A 94 -3.20 0.18 -0.04
N LEU A 95 -3.93 -0.43 0.90
CA LEU A 95 -3.47 -0.63 2.28
C LEU A 95 -2.19 -1.50 2.30
N ALA A 96 -2.15 -2.61 1.55
CA ALA A 96 -0.95 -3.45 1.51
C ALA A 96 0.28 -2.67 1.05
N VAL A 97 0.18 -1.90 -0.04
CA VAL A 97 1.29 -1.09 -0.55
C VAL A 97 1.76 -0.06 0.50
N LYS A 98 0.85 0.57 1.25
CA LYS A 98 1.24 1.50 2.34
C LYS A 98 1.97 0.77 3.47
N SER A 99 1.43 -0.34 3.96
CA SER A 99 2.04 -1.10 5.07
C SER A 99 3.42 -1.67 4.71
N ILE A 100 3.59 -2.19 3.50
CA ILE A 100 4.86 -2.74 3.01
C ILE A 100 5.91 -1.64 2.87
N ARG A 101 5.53 -0.45 2.38
CA ARG A 101 6.43 0.70 2.35
C ARG A 101 6.93 1.05 3.75
N GLY A 102 6.05 1.02 4.75
CA GLY A 102 6.42 1.19 6.16
C GLY A 102 7.43 0.15 6.63
N ALA A 103 7.17 -1.13 6.35
CA ALA A 103 8.04 -2.23 6.77
C ALA A 103 9.43 -2.19 6.11
N LEU A 104 9.51 -1.87 4.82
CA LEU A 104 10.77 -1.71 4.11
C LEU A 104 11.58 -0.51 4.62
N ASN A 105 10.90 0.60 4.93
CA ASN A 105 11.54 1.78 5.52
C ASN A 105 12.09 1.50 6.92
N ASP A 106 11.30 0.83 7.76
CA ASP A 106 11.72 0.43 9.12
C ASP A 106 12.91 -0.55 9.07
N ALA A 107 12.85 -1.53 8.15
CA ALA A 107 13.96 -2.46 7.93
C ALA A 107 15.20 -1.84 7.31
N LYS A 108 15.03 -0.72 6.60
CA LYS A 108 16.05 -0.11 5.73
C LYS A 108 16.56 -1.06 4.65
N ILE A 109 15.62 -1.75 4.02
CA ILE A 109 15.86 -2.75 2.98
C ILE A 109 15.22 -2.26 1.69
N ASN A 110 15.99 -2.26 0.60
CA ASN A 110 15.43 -1.94 -0.71
C ASN A 110 14.53 -3.09 -1.17
N ALA A 111 13.39 -2.79 -1.77
CA ALA A 111 12.45 -3.80 -2.24
C ALA A 111 13.06 -4.82 -3.20
N LYS A 112 14.09 -4.43 -3.98
CA LYS A 112 14.80 -5.33 -4.89
C LYS A 112 15.57 -6.45 -4.19
N ASP A 113 15.88 -6.25 -2.91
CA ASP A 113 16.61 -7.21 -2.07
C ASP A 113 15.66 -8.21 -1.36
N ILE A 114 14.36 -8.14 -1.65
CA ILE A 114 13.37 -9.12 -1.17
C ILE A 114 13.37 -10.35 -2.07
N ASP A 115 13.73 -11.50 -1.47
CA ASP A 115 13.87 -12.79 -2.15
C ASP A 115 12.53 -13.52 -2.35
N ALA A 116 11.50 -13.21 -1.55
CA ALA A 116 10.16 -13.73 -1.75
C ALA A 116 9.09 -12.82 -1.15
N TRP A 117 7.94 -12.74 -1.83
CA TRP A 117 6.77 -11.94 -1.44
C TRP A 117 5.61 -12.86 -1.06
N MET A 118 5.26 -12.91 0.22
CA MET A 118 4.23 -13.80 0.77
C MET A 118 3.07 -12.97 1.33
N ILE A 119 1.99 -12.82 0.55
CA ILE A 119 0.85 -11.97 0.93
C ILE A 119 -0.38 -12.83 1.18
N SER A 120 -1.18 -12.47 2.18
CA SER A 120 -2.46 -13.12 2.47
C SER A 120 -3.61 -12.12 2.59
N THR A 121 -4.79 -12.52 2.12
CA THR A 121 -6.03 -11.72 2.17
C THR A 121 -7.22 -12.60 1.80
N VAL A 122 -8.42 -12.29 2.30
CA VAL A 122 -9.69 -12.79 1.76
C VAL A 122 -10.49 -11.71 1.02
N SER A 123 -10.10 -10.44 1.13
CA SER A 123 -10.75 -9.29 0.50
C SER A 123 -9.98 -8.73 -0.71
N SER A 124 -9.38 -9.61 -1.52
CA SER A 124 -8.72 -9.19 -2.77
C SER A 124 -9.71 -8.45 -3.70
N PRO A 125 -9.29 -7.35 -4.36
CA PRO A 125 -10.14 -6.66 -5.34
C PRO A 125 -10.38 -7.53 -6.60
N GLU A 126 -9.41 -8.39 -6.93
CA GLU A 126 -9.43 -9.28 -8.09
C GLU A 126 -9.18 -10.73 -7.63
N GLN A 127 -9.76 -11.71 -8.33
CA GLN A 127 -9.50 -13.13 -8.03
C GLN A 127 -8.16 -13.61 -8.62
N ALA A 128 -7.81 -13.14 -9.81
CA ALA A 128 -6.55 -13.41 -10.50
C ALA A 128 -6.15 -12.19 -11.34
N PRO A 129 -4.85 -11.84 -11.43
CA PRO A 129 -3.72 -12.48 -10.74
C PRO A 129 -3.80 -12.32 -9.21
N GLY A 130 -3.10 -13.19 -8.47
CA GLY A 130 -3.06 -13.09 -7.01
C GLY A 130 -2.48 -11.74 -6.58
N ILE A 131 -3.09 -11.11 -5.56
CA ILE A 131 -2.74 -9.76 -5.09
C ILE A 131 -1.23 -9.56 -4.84
N ALA A 132 -0.48 -10.60 -4.46
CA ALA A 132 0.95 -10.54 -4.23
C ALA A 132 1.75 -10.11 -5.47
N ALA A 133 1.37 -10.61 -6.65
CA ALA A 133 2.01 -10.27 -7.91
C ALA A 133 1.80 -8.80 -8.24
N THR A 134 0.57 -8.32 -8.08
CA THR A 134 0.21 -6.91 -8.27
C THR A 134 0.93 -6.03 -7.25
N ILE A 135 0.95 -6.39 -5.97
CA ILE A 135 1.69 -5.69 -4.90
C ILE A 135 3.17 -5.56 -5.24
N LYS A 136 3.84 -6.66 -5.58
CA LYS A 136 5.28 -6.68 -5.92
C LYS A 136 5.59 -5.65 -7.03
N SER A 137 4.71 -5.52 -8.03
CA SER A 137 4.88 -4.60 -9.14
C SER A 137 4.86 -3.10 -8.78
N TYR A 138 4.45 -2.74 -7.54
CA TYR A 138 4.55 -1.38 -7.02
C TYR A 138 5.92 -1.03 -6.42
N PHE A 139 6.82 -2.02 -6.30
CA PHE A 139 8.08 -1.84 -5.57
C PHE A 139 9.32 -2.25 -6.36
N VAL A 140 9.19 -3.14 -7.34
CA VAL A 140 10.32 -3.62 -8.13
C VAL A 140 10.03 -3.58 -9.63
N GLY A 141 11.08 -3.35 -10.42
CA GLY A 141 11.03 -3.31 -11.88
C GLY A 141 10.92 -4.69 -12.52
N PHE A 142 10.87 -4.71 -13.86
CA PHE A 142 10.62 -5.91 -14.67
C PHE A 142 11.70 -6.99 -14.55
N ASP A 143 12.95 -6.62 -14.27
CA ASP A 143 14.07 -7.57 -14.14
C ASP A 143 14.10 -8.30 -12.79
N ASN A 144 13.15 -8.01 -11.89
CA ASN A 144 13.09 -8.68 -10.62
C ASN A 144 12.29 -10.00 -10.74
N TYR A 145 13.02 -11.11 -10.65
CA TYR A 145 12.45 -12.47 -10.77
C TYR A 145 12.07 -13.14 -9.44
N SER A 146 12.09 -12.42 -8.31
CA SER A 146 11.77 -13.05 -7.01
C SER A 146 10.32 -13.58 -6.97
N PRO A 147 10.05 -14.75 -6.39
CA PRO A 147 8.70 -15.29 -6.34
C PRO A 147 7.76 -14.40 -5.52
N ALA A 148 6.49 -14.35 -5.96
CA ALA A 148 5.39 -13.76 -5.21
C ALA A 148 4.20 -14.73 -5.20
N PHE A 149 3.57 -14.94 -4.05
CA PHE A 149 2.36 -15.74 -3.97
C PHE A 149 1.34 -15.17 -3.00
N THR A 150 0.06 -15.42 -3.32
CA THR A 150 -1.08 -15.04 -2.51
C THR A 150 -1.63 -16.27 -1.80
N LEU A 151 -1.84 -16.15 -0.49
CA LEU A 151 -2.56 -17.13 0.32
C LEU A 151 -3.95 -16.59 0.68
N THR A 152 -4.99 -17.27 0.22
CA THR A 152 -6.37 -17.00 0.66
C THR A 152 -6.65 -17.76 1.95
N SER A 153 -6.21 -17.19 3.06
CA SER A 153 -6.50 -17.66 4.40
C SER A 153 -6.75 -16.42 5.26
N GLY A 154 -7.92 -16.35 5.90
CA GLY A 154 -8.32 -15.19 6.69
C GLY A 154 -7.44 -15.01 7.93
N CYS A 155 -7.99 -15.17 9.12
CA CYS A 155 -7.29 -14.83 10.36
C CYS A 155 -5.95 -15.54 10.59
N ALA A 156 -5.71 -16.70 9.95
CA ALA A 156 -4.48 -17.48 10.07
C ALA A 156 -3.39 -17.13 9.05
N GLY A 157 -3.68 -16.27 8.07
CA GLY A 157 -2.81 -16.03 6.90
C GLY A 157 -1.38 -15.64 7.25
N PHE A 158 -1.18 -14.75 8.23
CA PHE A 158 0.17 -14.35 8.67
C PHE A 158 0.97 -15.53 9.27
N ASN A 159 0.35 -16.34 10.13
CA ASN A 159 1.03 -17.46 10.79
C ASN A 159 1.40 -18.58 9.80
N ILE A 160 0.54 -18.83 8.81
CA ILE A 160 0.82 -19.77 7.73
C ILE A 160 1.98 -19.25 6.87
N ASN A 161 1.93 -17.99 6.44
CA ASN A 161 3.02 -17.39 5.67
C ASN A 161 4.35 -17.34 6.46
N LEU A 162 4.30 -17.18 7.78
CA LEU A 162 5.49 -17.22 8.61
C LEU A 162 6.16 -18.60 8.56
N GLU A 163 5.40 -19.69 8.72
CA GLU A 163 5.94 -21.04 8.56
C GLU A 163 6.51 -21.25 7.16
N LYS A 164 5.79 -20.83 6.11
CA LYS A 164 6.26 -20.93 4.72
C LYS A 164 7.54 -20.13 4.49
N ALA A 165 7.71 -18.97 5.11
CA ALA A 165 8.93 -18.18 5.03
C ALA A 165 10.12 -18.90 5.68
N ILE A 166 9.93 -19.50 6.86
CA ILE A 166 10.98 -20.29 7.53
C ILE A 166 11.36 -21.52 6.69
N GLU A 167 10.39 -22.23 6.11
CA GLU A 167 10.65 -23.33 5.18
C GLU A 167 11.40 -22.86 3.92
N TYR A 168 10.99 -21.74 3.34
CA TYR A 168 11.64 -21.15 2.18
C TYR A 168 13.10 -20.84 2.47
N PHE A 169 13.42 -20.19 3.59
CA PHE A 169 14.81 -19.96 4.00
C PHE A 169 15.61 -21.27 4.15
N LYS A 170 15.01 -22.34 4.68
CA LYS A 170 15.70 -23.63 4.83
C LYS A 170 16.03 -24.24 3.46
N MET A 171 15.14 -24.08 2.48
CA MET A 171 15.30 -24.60 1.12
C MET A 171 16.17 -23.71 0.22
N HIS A 172 16.25 -22.41 0.52
CA HIS A 172 16.99 -21.40 -0.23
C HIS A 172 18.04 -20.73 0.67
N PRO A 173 19.21 -21.34 0.91
CA PRO A 173 20.26 -20.80 1.79
C PRO A 173 20.73 -19.39 1.42
N GLU A 174 20.63 -19.02 0.15
CA GLU A 174 20.95 -17.71 -0.41
C GLU A 174 19.97 -16.61 0.00
N ALA A 175 18.72 -16.97 0.31
CA ALA A 175 17.68 -16.01 0.66
C ALA A 175 17.98 -15.34 2.01
N LYS A 176 17.94 -14.00 2.01
CA LYS A 176 18.22 -13.11 3.13
C LYS A 176 16.97 -12.45 3.68
N HIS A 177 16.04 -12.04 2.82
CA HIS A 177 14.88 -11.23 3.20
C HIS A 177 13.60 -11.75 2.53
N ILE A 178 12.57 -12.03 3.34
CA ILE A 178 11.24 -12.40 2.87
C ILE A 178 10.24 -11.38 3.42
N LEU A 179 9.40 -10.84 2.53
CA LEU A 179 8.33 -9.95 2.94
C LEU A 179 7.06 -10.76 3.17
N ILE A 180 6.48 -10.61 4.36
CA ILE A 180 5.16 -11.16 4.70
C ILE A 180 4.20 -10.01 4.90
N ALA A 181 3.05 -10.03 4.24
CA ALA A 181 1.98 -9.08 4.50
C ALA A 181 0.61 -9.76 4.62
N HIS A 182 -0.28 -9.16 5.41
CA HIS A 182 -1.69 -9.48 5.42
C HIS A 182 -2.48 -8.20 5.26
N THR A 183 -3.53 -8.22 4.44
CA THR A 183 -4.37 -7.05 4.15
C THR A 183 -5.83 -7.43 4.08
N GLU A 184 -6.70 -6.62 4.70
CA GLU A 184 -8.14 -6.76 4.57
C GLU A 184 -8.86 -5.41 4.54
N THR A 185 -9.92 -5.39 3.73
CA THR A 185 -11.01 -4.41 3.74
C THR A 185 -12.29 -5.15 4.08
N MET A 186 -12.45 -5.52 5.36
CA MET A 186 -13.60 -6.26 5.89
C MET A 186 -14.91 -5.50 5.73
N SER A 187 -14.87 -4.16 5.76
CA SER A 187 -16.03 -3.31 5.49
C SER A 187 -16.66 -3.58 4.11
N SER A 188 -15.87 -4.09 3.15
CA SER A 188 -16.38 -4.48 1.82
C SER A 188 -17.39 -5.64 1.86
N PHE A 189 -17.41 -6.43 2.94
CA PHE A 189 -18.34 -7.53 3.15
C PHE A 189 -19.55 -7.15 4.01
N LEU A 190 -19.64 -5.89 4.46
CA LEU A 190 -20.70 -5.41 5.35
C LEU A 190 -21.85 -4.70 4.62
N THR A 191 -21.77 -4.52 3.30
CA THR A 191 -22.72 -3.71 2.51
C THR A 191 -24.17 -4.19 2.58
N ASN A 192 -24.39 -5.50 2.76
CA ASN A 192 -25.70 -6.13 2.84
C ASN A 192 -26.02 -6.68 4.24
N ILE A 193 -25.21 -6.35 5.25
CA ILE A 193 -25.37 -6.86 6.61
C ILE A 193 -26.15 -5.84 7.44
N ILE A 194 -27.21 -6.31 8.11
CA ILE A 194 -28.02 -5.49 9.05
C ILE A 194 -27.74 -5.81 10.51
N LYS A 195 -27.13 -6.97 10.82
CA LYS A 195 -26.76 -7.34 12.19
C LYS A 195 -25.63 -6.46 12.67
N PHE A 196 -25.72 -5.93 13.89
CA PHE A 196 -24.74 -4.97 14.42
C PHE A 196 -23.36 -5.58 14.79
N VAL A 197 -23.29 -6.87 15.17
CA VAL A 197 -22.06 -7.49 15.69
C VAL A 197 -20.87 -7.39 14.72
N PRO A 198 -21.01 -7.68 13.41
CA PRO A 198 -19.94 -7.45 12.43
C PRO A 198 -19.42 -6.00 12.38
N PHE A 199 -20.29 -5.00 12.53
CA PHE A 199 -19.89 -3.58 12.54
C PHE A 199 -19.13 -3.18 13.79
N VAL A 200 -19.47 -3.77 14.94
CA VAL A 200 -18.72 -3.59 16.19
C VAL A 200 -17.33 -4.22 16.08
N THR A 201 -17.24 -5.36 15.40
CA THR A 201 -16.08 -6.25 15.38
C THR A 201 -15.05 -5.86 14.34
N PHE A 202 -15.43 -5.71 13.07
CA PHE A 202 -14.47 -5.67 11.97
C PHE A 202 -13.93 -4.28 11.65
N GLY A 203 -12.63 -4.21 11.39
CA GLY A 203 -11.94 -3.06 10.81
C GLY A 203 -11.19 -3.43 9.54
N ASP A 204 -10.66 -2.40 8.87
CA ASP A 204 -9.88 -2.48 7.64
C ASP A 204 -8.43 -2.06 7.93
N ALA A 205 -7.50 -2.97 7.64
CA ALA A 205 -6.08 -2.70 7.80
C ALA A 205 -5.22 -3.64 6.96
N ALA A 206 -3.98 -3.21 6.76
CA ALA A 206 -2.90 -4.06 6.31
C ALA A 206 -1.71 -3.94 7.25
N ALA A 207 -0.95 -5.01 7.39
CA ALA A 207 0.30 -5.01 8.11
C ALA A 207 1.32 -5.92 7.43
N ALA A 208 2.58 -5.50 7.44
CA ALA A 208 3.70 -6.14 6.79
C ALA A 208 4.88 -6.27 7.75
N ILE A 209 5.59 -7.38 7.64
CA ILE A 209 6.84 -7.65 8.36
C ILE A 209 7.87 -8.14 7.35
N VAL A 210 9.08 -7.57 7.41
CA VAL A 210 10.24 -8.14 6.72
C VAL A 210 10.90 -9.14 7.66
N VAL A 211 10.98 -10.40 7.23
CA VAL A 211 11.70 -11.46 7.94
C VAL A 211 13.10 -11.58 7.35
N SER A 212 14.13 -11.50 8.19
CA SER A 212 15.52 -11.55 7.76
C SER A 212 16.28 -12.72 8.37
N ARG A 213 17.12 -13.38 7.57
CA ARG A 213 18.08 -14.38 8.03
C ARG A 213 19.31 -13.69 8.61
N VAL A 214 19.70 -14.09 9.83
CA VAL A 214 20.94 -13.61 10.48
C VAL A 214 21.66 -14.78 11.12
N ASN A 215 22.98 -14.86 10.94
CA ASN A 215 23.82 -15.83 11.64
C ASN A 215 24.45 -15.20 12.89
N ASP A 216 24.35 -15.86 14.04
CA ASP A 216 24.88 -15.37 15.31
C ASP A 216 25.31 -16.53 16.23
N GLU A 217 25.98 -16.24 17.35
CA GLU A 217 26.40 -17.23 18.34
C GLU A 217 25.26 -17.65 19.29
N ILE A 218 24.23 -16.81 19.41
CA ILE A 218 23.05 -17.05 20.25
C ILE A 218 21.79 -17.27 19.40
N LYS A 219 20.84 -18.04 19.92
CA LYS A 219 19.54 -18.31 19.26
C LYS A 219 18.50 -17.26 19.65
N TYR A 220 17.87 -16.64 18.67
CA TYR A 220 16.77 -15.67 18.83
C TYR A 220 15.93 -15.57 17.56
N GLY A 221 14.98 -14.64 17.52
CA GLY A 221 14.03 -14.52 16.42
C GLY A 221 12.94 -15.58 16.54
N VAL A 222 12.43 -16.06 15.41
CA VAL A 222 11.41 -17.11 15.36
C VAL A 222 12.00 -18.43 15.86
N ILE A 223 11.44 -18.95 16.96
CA ILE A 223 11.93 -20.18 17.60
C ILE A 223 11.14 -21.41 17.13
N ASP A 224 9.82 -21.28 17.06
CA ASP A 224 8.90 -22.32 16.59
C ASP A 224 7.66 -21.69 15.96
N VAL A 225 7.08 -22.36 14.97
CA VAL A 225 5.82 -21.98 14.30
C VAL A 225 5.01 -23.25 14.12
N ILE A 226 3.72 -23.18 14.41
CA ILE A 226 2.77 -24.28 14.34
C ILE A 226 1.56 -23.83 13.55
N ASN A 227 1.18 -24.61 12.53
CA ASN A 227 -0.11 -24.52 11.87
C ASN A 227 -0.89 -25.85 12.03
N LEU A 228 -2.17 -25.74 12.33
CA LEU A 228 -3.11 -26.83 12.60
C LEU A 228 -4.45 -26.51 11.95
N HIS A 229 -5.31 -27.52 11.86
CA HIS A 229 -6.62 -27.41 11.25
C HIS A 229 -7.68 -28.12 12.11
N ASP A 230 -8.75 -27.39 12.42
CA ASP A 230 -9.95 -27.91 13.10
C ASP A 230 -11.13 -27.92 12.13
N LEU A 231 -11.40 -29.09 11.53
CA LEU A 231 -12.49 -29.28 10.58
C LEU A 231 -13.88 -28.92 11.15
N LYS A 232 -14.04 -28.85 12.48
CA LYS A 232 -15.31 -28.43 13.09
C LYS A 232 -15.63 -26.96 12.81
N MET A 233 -14.64 -26.13 12.48
CA MET A 233 -14.80 -24.70 12.22
C MET A 233 -14.88 -24.35 10.72
N LEU A 234 -15.06 -25.34 9.85
CA LEU A 234 -14.95 -25.15 8.39
C LEU A 234 -15.91 -24.06 7.86
N ASP A 235 -17.14 -24.03 8.35
CA ASP A 235 -18.25 -23.22 7.85
C ASP A 235 -18.82 -22.24 8.89
N TYR A 236 -18.13 -22.02 10.01
CA TYR A 236 -18.60 -21.11 11.07
C TYR A 236 -18.43 -19.63 10.71
N VAL A 237 -17.46 -19.31 9.86
CA VAL A 237 -17.21 -17.95 9.37
C VAL A 237 -16.54 -17.98 8.02
N GLY A 238 -16.98 -17.12 7.11
CA GLY A 238 -16.37 -16.97 5.81
C GLY A 238 -17.13 -16.00 4.92
N VAL A 239 -16.70 -15.96 3.65
CA VAL A 239 -17.29 -15.13 2.60
C VAL A 239 -17.61 -16.04 1.43
N ASP A 240 -18.85 -15.98 0.94
CA ASP A 240 -19.31 -16.79 -0.19
C ASP A 240 -18.82 -16.24 -1.56
N SER A 241 -19.15 -16.93 -2.64
CA SER A 241 -18.80 -16.51 -4.01
C SER A 241 -19.46 -15.20 -4.45
N HIS A 242 -20.50 -14.75 -3.73
CA HIS A 242 -21.20 -13.48 -3.94
C HIS A 242 -20.69 -12.38 -3.01
N ARG A 243 -19.61 -12.62 -2.27
CA ARG A 243 -19.00 -11.70 -1.29
C ARG A 243 -19.89 -11.42 -0.06
N ASN A 244 -20.84 -12.30 0.24
CA ASN A 244 -21.62 -12.18 1.47
C ASN A 244 -20.88 -12.81 2.65
N LEU A 245 -20.74 -12.06 3.74
CA LEU A 245 -20.23 -12.55 5.01
C LEU A 245 -21.27 -13.46 5.68
N TYR A 246 -20.86 -14.66 6.08
CA TYR A 246 -21.59 -15.52 7.01
C TYR A 246 -20.76 -15.75 8.27
N MET A 247 -21.43 -15.81 9.42
CA MET A 247 -20.78 -15.94 10.72
C MET A 247 -21.76 -16.46 11.78
N ASP A 248 -21.37 -17.48 12.54
CA ASP A 248 -21.98 -17.90 13.80
C ASP A 248 -21.04 -17.55 14.97
N ASP A 249 -21.33 -16.44 15.64
CA ASP A 249 -20.48 -15.88 16.68
C ASP A 249 -20.32 -16.80 17.89
N SER A 250 -21.35 -17.58 18.24
CA SER A 250 -21.27 -18.51 19.36
C SER A 250 -20.36 -19.69 19.05
N LEU A 251 -20.55 -20.33 17.89
CA LEU A 251 -19.75 -21.49 17.49
C LEU A 251 -18.27 -21.14 17.28
N ILE A 252 -17.99 -19.96 16.72
CA ILE A 252 -16.63 -19.43 16.58
C ILE A 252 -15.99 -19.27 17.97
N LYS A 253 -16.68 -18.60 18.88
CA LYS A 253 -16.17 -18.33 20.23
C LYS A 253 -15.87 -19.62 20.99
N ASP A 254 -16.79 -20.59 20.94
CA ASP A 254 -16.65 -21.86 21.66
C ASP A 254 -15.46 -22.69 21.14
N ARG A 255 -15.18 -22.68 19.83
CA ARG A 255 -14.02 -23.40 19.28
C ARG A 255 -12.71 -22.60 19.36
N ALA A 256 -12.73 -21.30 19.13
CA ALA A 256 -11.53 -20.46 19.19
C ALA A 256 -10.90 -20.44 20.60
N THR A 257 -11.74 -20.46 21.65
CA THR A 257 -11.31 -20.55 23.05
C THR A 257 -10.53 -21.84 23.35
N ILE A 258 -10.74 -22.90 22.56
CA ILE A 258 -10.05 -24.18 22.68
C ILE A 258 -8.81 -24.22 21.78
N ASN A 259 -8.93 -23.75 20.53
CA ASN A 259 -7.89 -23.88 19.53
C ASN A 259 -6.66 -22.99 19.83
N LEU A 260 -6.88 -21.78 20.34
CA LEU A 260 -5.80 -20.87 20.72
C LEU A 260 -4.88 -21.50 21.80
N PRO A 261 -5.40 -22.04 22.93
CA PRO A 261 -4.58 -22.75 23.90
C PRO A 261 -3.87 -23.99 23.35
N ILE A 262 -4.52 -24.79 22.49
CA ILE A 262 -3.90 -26.01 21.93
C ILE A 262 -2.63 -25.67 21.14
N ALA A 263 -2.71 -24.70 20.23
CA ALA A 263 -1.56 -24.29 19.42
C ALA A 263 -0.45 -23.69 20.29
N SER A 264 -0.81 -22.81 21.23
CA SER A 264 0.11 -22.20 22.18
C SER A 264 0.85 -23.24 23.04
N LYS A 265 0.13 -24.18 23.67
CA LYS A 265 0.73 -25.25 24.50
C LYS A 265 1.68 -26.13 23.68
N LYS A 266 1.36 -26.39 22.41
CA LYS A 266 2.26 -27.13 21.50
C LYS A 266 3.54 -26.36 21.18
N CYS A 267 3.42 -25.06 20.90
CA CYS A 267 4.57 -24.19 20.65
C CYS A 267 5.49 -24.09 21.89
N LEU A 268 4.92 -23.87 23.08
CA LEU A 268 5.66 -23.86 24.35
C LEU A 268 6.40 -25.20 24.61
N LYS A 269 5.74 -26.33 24.33
CA LYS A 269 6.37 -27.64 24.43
C LYS A 269 7.58 -27.80 23.49
N ASN A 270 7.48 -27.32 22.26
CA ASN A 270 8.57 -27.42 21.27
C ASN A 270 9.77 -26.52 21.62
N THR A 271 9.52 -25.37 22.25
CA THR A 271 10.58 -24.46 22.69
C THR A 271 11.17 -24.80 24.06
N GLY A 272 10.47 -25.63 24.84
CA GLY A 272 10.79 -25.89 26.24
C GLY A 272 10.46 -24.72 27.17
N TRP A 273 9.63 -23.77 26.73
CA TRP A 273 9.18 -22.64 27.55
C TRP A 273 8.00 -23.01 28.43
N THR A 274 7.88 -22.33 29.56
CA THR A 274 6.67 -22.31 30.38
C THR A 274 5.85 -21.04 30.09
N VAL A 275 4.67 -20.94 30.67
CA VAL A 275 3.84 -19.73 30.57
C VAL A 275 4.48 -18.54 31.30
N ASP A 276 5.28 -18.81 32.33
CA ASP A 276 5.98 -17.79 33.10
C ASP A 276 7.09 -17.13 32.28
N ASP A 277 7.72 -17.88 31.37
CA ASP A 277 8.72 -17.38 30.43
C ASP A 277 8.18 -16.32 29.45
N ILE A 278 6.87 -16.31 29.17
CA ILE A 278 6.29 -15.42 28.17
C ILE A 278 6.25 -13.99 28.74
N ASP A 279 6.87 -13.03 28.08
CA ASP A 279 6.80 -11.63 28.50
C ASP A 279 5.52 -10.95 27.98
N ILE A 280 5.10 -11.31 26.77
CA ILE A 280 3.89 -10.78 26.13
C ILE A 280 3.25 -11.80 25.19
N PHE A 281 1.92 -11.85 25.21
CA PHE A 281 1.10 -12.62 24.31
C PHE A 281 0.37 -11.69 23.35
N VAL A 282 0.64 -11.86 22.05
CA VAL A 282 0.07 -11.05 20.96
C VAL A 282 -0.80 -11.96 20.08
N PRO A 283 -2.05 -12.27 20.48
CA PRO A 283 -2.92 -13.15 19.70
C PRO A 283 -3.54 -12.44 18.49
N HIS A 284 -4.19 -13.20 17.62
CA HIS A 284 -5.23 -12.67 16.74
C HIS A 284 -6.38 -12.14 17.59
N GLN A 285 -6.65 -10.84 17.52
CA GLN A 285 -7.54 -10.17 18.47
C GLN A 285 -8.99 -10.14 17.97
N THR A 286 -9.78 -11.11 18.45
CA THR A 286 -11.18 -11.37 18.05
C THR A 286 -12.21 -10.91 19.08
N GLY A 287 -11.78 -10.20 20.12
CA GLY A 287 -12.62 -9.73 21.21
C GLY A 287 -12.40 -10.48 22.52
N ASN A 288 -12.68 -9.78 23.63
CA ASN A 288 -12.43 -10.23 25.01
C ASN A 288 -13.16 -11.52 25.36
N VAL A 289 -14.34 -11.77 24.78
CA VAL A 289 -15.14 -12.98 25.00
C VAL A 289 -14.46 -14.28 24.53
N ILE A 290 -13.40 -14.18 23.71
CA ILE A 290 -12.55 -15.30 23.28
C ILE A 290 -11.19 -15.23 23.97
N LEU A 291 -10.57 -14.05 23.95
CA LEU A 291 -9.17 -13.89 24.36
C LEU A 291 -8.96 -14.04 25.86
N GLN A 292 -9.88 -13.55 26.69
CA GLN A 292 -9.75 -13.67 28.15
C GLN A 292 -9.89 -15.14 28.58
N PRO A 293 -10.93 -15.90 28.17
CA PRO A 293 -11.01 -17.33 28.48
C PRO A 293 -9.83 -18.14 27.92
N ALA A 294 -9.36 -17.83 26.71
CA ALA A 294 -8.19 -18.51 26.13
C ALA A 294 -6.90 -18.24 26.91
N ALA A 295 -6.70 -17.00 27.40
CA ALA A 295 -5.56 -16.65 28.24
C ALA A 295 -5.66 -17.34 29.62
N GLU A 296 -6.84 -17.40 30.21
CA GLU A 296 -7.11 -18.12 31.47
C GLU A 296 -6.82 -19.62 31.34
N GLU A 297 -7.29 -20.27 30.28
CA GLU A 297 -7.02 -21.68 29.97
C GLU A 297 -5.53 -21.98 29.71
N LEU A 298 -4.78 -20.96 29.30
CA LEU A 298 -3.32 -21.01 29.19
C LEU A 298 -2.62 -20.79 30.54
N GLY A 299 -3.30 -20.29 31.57
CA GLY A 299 -2.69 -19.85 32.82
C GLY A 299 -1.90 -18.54 32.67
N LEU A 300 -2.19 -17.75 31.63
CA LEU A 300 -1.48 -16.51 31.33
C LEU A 300 -2.07 -15.34 32.15
N SER A 301 -1.20 -14.56 32.79
CA SER A 301 -1.60 -13.34 33.49
C SER A 301 -2.27 -12.34 32.52
N PRO A 302 -3.40 -11.71 32.88
CA PRO A 302 -4.09 -10.72 32.02
C PRO A 302 -3.20 -9.55 31.57
N GLN A 303 -2.19 -9.18 32.36
CA GLN A 303 -1.25 -8.10 32.05
C GLN A 303 -0.30 -8.44 30.89
N LYS A 304 -0.11 -9.74 30.61
CA LYS A 304 0.70 -10.22 29.48
C LYS A 304 -0.11 -10.27 28.18
N LEU A 305 -1.44 -10.14 28.23
CA LEU A 305 -2.33 -10.19 27.06
C LEU A 305 -2.39 -8.81 26.37
N TYR A 306 -1.88 -8.73 25.15
CA TYR A 306 -1.90 -7.51 24.35
C TYR A 306 -3.20 -7.37 23.55
N LEU A 307 -3.92 -6.26 23.73
CA LEU A 307 -5.27 -6.02 23.18
C LEU A 307 -5.40 -4.71 22.39
N GLU A 308 -4.31 -3.98 22.18
CA GLU A 308 -4.41 -2.64 21.62
C GLU A 308 -4.93 -2.61 20.18
N ALA A 309 -4.63 -3.64 19.38
CA ALA A 309 -5.07 -3.70 17.99
C ALA A 309 -6.60 -3.78 17.90
N GLN A 310 -7.27 -4.66 18.67
CA GLN A 310 -8.73 -4.71 18.70
C GLN A 310 -9.34 -3.45 19.32
N ASN A 311 -8.72 -2.89 20.35
CA ASN A 311 -9.29 -1.77 21.09
C ASN A 311 -9.49 -0.55 20.18
N TYR A 312 -8.52 -0.28 19.30
CA TYR A 312 -8.48 0.95 18.49
C TYR A 312 -8.63 0.73 16.98
N TYR A 313 -8.52 -0.50 16.49
CA TYR A 313 -8.63 -0.82 15.06
C TYR A 313 -9.66 -1.92 14.74
N GLY A 314 -10.25 -2.55 15.75
CA GLY A 314 -11.13 -3.70 15.56
C GLY A 314 -10.39 -5.00 15.22
N ASN A 315 -11.15 -6.03 14.91
CA ASN A 315 -10.65 -7.25 14.30
C ASN A 315 -10.36 -6.99 12.82
N VAL A 316 -9.08 -6.93 12.46
CA VAL A 316 -8.60 -6.72 11.09
C VAL A 316 -8.10 -8.03 10.47
N SER A 317 -8.76 -9.15 10.80
CA SER A 317 -8.41 -10.49 10.34
C SER A 317 -6.94 -10.86 10.63
N GLY A 318 -6.26 -11.51 9.70
CA GLY A 318 -4.87 -11.96 9.85
C GLY A 318 -3.86 -10.81 9.96
N ALA A 319 -4.24 -9.56 9.65
CA ALA A 319 -3.38 -8.40 9.85
C ALA A 319 -3.23 -8.04 11.33
N THR A 320 -4.10 -8.58 12.20
CA THR A 320 -4.17 -8.18 13.61
C THR A 320 -2.89 -8.46 14.39
N VAL A 321 -2.27 -9.63 14.17
CA VAL A 321 -1.01 -10.02 14.81
C VAL A 321 0.15 -9.12 14.35
N PRO A 322 0.46 -9.00 13.03
CA PRO A 322 1.53 -8.12 12.57
C PRO A 322 1.25 -6.63 12.85
N LEU A 323 -0.02 -6.18 12.87
CA LEU A 323 -0.39 -4.84 13.32
C LEU A 323 -0.01 -4.64 14.80
N GLY A 324 -0.36 -5.60 15.66
CA GLY A 324 -0.02 -5.52 17.09
C GLY A 324 1.48 -5.48 17.35
N LEU A 325 2.26 -6.28 16.61
CA LEU A 325 3.72 -6.22 16.67
C LEU A 325 4.27 -4.88 16.17
N SER A 326 3.69 -4.32 15.10
CA SER A 326 4.08 -3.01 14.58
C SER A 326 3.82 -1.88 15.58
N LEU A 327 2.66 -1.89 16.25
CA LEU A 327 2.34 -0.93 17.31
C LEU A 327 3.29 -1.04 18.52
N LEU A 328 3.69 -2.26 18.89
CA LEU A 328 4.70 -2.48 19.93
C LEU A 328 6.08 -1.97 19.49
N ASN A 329 6.47 -2.18 18.23
CA ASN A 329 7.72 -1.67 17.66
C ASN A 329 7.75 -0.13 17.65
N GLU A 330 6.69 0.50 17.14
CA GLU A 330 6.54 1.97 17.08
C GLU A 330 6.67 2.60 18.48
N LYS A 331 6.09 1.94 19.50
CA LYS A 331 6.18 2.38 20.90
C LYS A 331 7.46 1.97 21.61
N SER A 332 8.43 1.36 20.91
CA SER A 332 9.68 0.84 21.46
C SER A 332 9.47 -0.15 22.63
N LYS A 333 8.40 -0.93 22.58
CA LYS A 333 8.03 -1.92 23.61
C LYS A 333 8.48 -3.35 23.30
N LEU A 334 8.92 -3.64 22.08
CA LEU A 334 9.62 -4.89 21.76
C LEU A 334 11.06 -4.75 22.25
N LEU A 335 11.38 -5.23 23.46
CA LEU A 335 12.72 -5.12 24.04
C LEU A 335 13.59 -6.34 23.73
N ASN A 336 14.90 -6.17 23.57
CA ASN A 336 15.82 -7.28 23.32
C ASN A 336 15.70 -8.38 24.39
N GLY A 337 15.64 -9.63 23.94
CA GLY A 337 15.49 -10.81 24.80
C GLY A 337 14.04 -11.12 25.19
N MET A 338 13.09 -10.22 24.91
CA MET A 338 11.68 -10.42 25.24
C MET A 338 11.12 -11.64 24.49
N LYS A 339 10.46 -12.53 25.22
CA LYS A 339 9.79 -13.73 24.70
C LYS A 339 8.34 -13.41 24.37
N VAL A 340 8.05 -13.36 23.08
CA VAL A 340 6.72 -13.15 22.52
C VAL A 340 6.10 -14.50 22.17
N LEU A 341 4.87 -14.73 22.62
CA LEU A 341 4.01 -15.79 22.12
C LEU A 341 2.89 -15.16 21.29
N SER A 342 2.52 -15.79 20.18
CA SER A 342 1.34 -15.42 19.40
C SER A 342 0.53 -16.67 19.08
N ALA A 343 -0.79 -16.52 18.98
CA ALA A 343 -1.68 -17.55 18.51
C ALA A 343 -2.82 -16.97 17.68
N THR A 344 -3.30 -17.73 16.70
CA THR A 344 -4.41 -17.37 15.82
C THR A 344 -5.36 -18.53 15.63
N ALA A 345 -6.63 -18.24 15.39
CA ALA A 345 -7.67 -19.18 14.98
C ALA A 345 -8.69 -18.42 14.12
N GLY A 346 -9.19 -19.03 13.05
CA GLY A 346 -10.26 -18.40 12.26
C GLY A 346 -10.75 -19.23 11.07
N VAL A 347 -11.05 -18.52 9.97
CA VAL A 347 -11.75 -19.02 8.78
C VAL A 347 -11.18 -20.35 8.26
N GLY A 348 -12.08 -21.26 7.91
CA GLY A 348 -11.75 -22.59 7.41
C GLY A 348 -11.08 -23.48 8.46
N GLY A 349 -11.23 -23.15 9.74
CA GLY A 349 -10.67 -23.91 10.86
C GLY A 349 -9.15 -23.86 11.00
N ASN A 350 -8.47 -22.96 10.27
CA ASN A 350 -7.03 -22.78 10.41
C ASN A 350 -6.71 -22.11 11.75
N PHE A 351 -5.78 -22.70 12.49
CA PHE A 351 -5.28 -22.13 13.73
C PHE A 351 -3.80 -22.46 13.93
N GLY A 352 -3.11 -21.68 14.74
CA GLY A 352 -1.67 -21.81 14.86
C GLY A 352 -1.08 -20.90 15.93
N ALA A 353 0.22 -21.06 16.15
CA ALA A 353 0.97 -20.25 17.09
C ALA A 353 2.43 -20.11 16.64
N PHE A 354 3.10 -19.06 17.10
CA PHE A 354 4.55 -18.96 17.00
C PHE A 354 5.15 -18.39 18.28
N SER A 355 6.41 -18.72 18.50
CA SER A 355 7.24 -18.17 19.57
C SER A 355 8.39 -17.39 18.98
N TYR A 356 8.68 -16.23 19.58
CA TYR A 356 9.67 -15.30 19.07
C TYR A 356 10.49 -14.69 20.21
N ILE A 357 11.81 -14.64 20.07
CA ILE A 357 12.69 -13.89 20.97
C ILE A 357 13.11 -12.61 20.25
N VAL A 358 12.75 -11.46 20.81
CA VAL A 358 13.04 -10.15 20.22
C VAL A 358 14.55 -9.89 20.18
N ASN A 359 15.04 -9.43 19.03
CA ASN A 359 16.39 -8.90 18.88
C ASN A 359 16.41 -7.74 17.88
N ASN A 360 16.51 -6.53 18.40
CA ASN A 360 16.52 -5.27 17.67
C ASN A 360 17.94 -4.90 17.21
N LYS A 361 18.63 -5.82 16.54
CA LYS A 361 19.83 -5.48 15.77
C LYS A 361 19.44 -4.73 14.48
N ALA A 362 18.82 -3.57 14.63
CA ALA A 362 18.51 -2.69 13.51
C ALA A 362 19.72 -1.80 13.19
N SER A 363 20.07 -1.72 11.91
CA SER A 363 21.11 -0.86 11.36
C SER A 363 20.71 0.62 11.48
N ARG A 364 21.56 1.45 12.09
CA ARG A 364 21.44 2.92 12.10
C ARG A 364 22.13 3.54 10.88
N LYS A 365 21.68 3.21 9.67
CA LYS A 365 22.03 4.00 8.47
C LYS A 365 20.89 4.93 8.11
N ASP A 366 21.19 6.06 7.48
CA ASP A 366 20.19 6.82 6.74
C ASP A 366 19.74 5.95 5.56
N PHE A 367 18.43 5.87 5.33
CA PHE A 367 17.84 5.04 4.29
C PHE A 367 16.59 5.73 3.76
N TYR A 368 16.56 5.96 2.45
CA TYR A 368 15.34 6.26 1.72
C TYR A 368 15.00 5.07 0.81
N LEU A 369 13.72 4.68 0.74
CA LEU A 369 13.28 3.48 -0.01
C LEU A 369 13.79 3.44 -1.46
N TYR A 370 13.87 4.61 -2.08
CA TYR A 370 14.29 4.82 -3.46
C TYR A 370 15.65 5.54 -3.54
N GLU A 371 16.43 5.60 -2.46
CA GLU A 371 17.74 6.22 -2.53
C GLU A 371 18.63 5.44 -3.50
N ASN A 372 19.24 6.15 -4.46
CA ASN A 372 20.15 5.56 -5.43
C ASN A 372 19.54 4.42 -6.28
N ASP A 373 18.21 4.31 -6.38
CA ASP A 373 17.53 3.32 -7.22
C ASP A 373 17.77 3.55 -8.71
N LEU A 374 18.01 4.81 -9.12
CA LEU A 374 18.38 5.22 -10.47
C LEU A 374 19.88 5.43 -10.64
N LYS A 375 20.71 4.96 -9.70
CA LYS A 375 22.16 5.11 -9.77
C LYS A 375 22.71 4.43 -11.03
N GLY A 376 23.45 5.20 -11.83
CA GLY A 376 24.04 4.74 -13.08
C GLY A 376 23.12 4.85 -14.30
N LYS A 377 21.89 5.34 -14.13
CA LYS A 377 20.94 5.58 -15.22
C LYS A 377 21.13 6.97 -15.83
N ASN A 378 21.20 7.03 -17.15
CA ASN A 378 21.25 8.24 -17.95
C ASN A 378 19.82 8.68 -18.30
N ILE A 379 19.41 9.88 -17.86
CA ILE A 379 18.05 10.38 -18.09
C ILE A 379 18.08 11.68 -18.86
N LEU A 380 17.43 11.70 -20.03
CA LEU A 380 17.15 12.92 -20.78
C LEU A 380 15.80 13.50 -20.35
N LEU A 381 15.78 14.72 -19.82
CA LEU A 381 14.57 15.45 -19.45
C LEU A 381 14.38 16.66 -20.36
N LEU A 382 13.35 16.59 -21.21
CA LEU A 382 12.88 17.71 -22.04
C LEU A 382 11.92 18.58 -21.23
N GLY A 383 12.06 19.90 -21.31
CA GLY A 383 11.27 20.86 -20.55
C GLY A 383 11.75 21.07 -19.11
N ALA A 384 13.03 20.77 -18.80
CA ALA A 384 13.59 20.85 -17.46
C ALA A 384 13.49 22.25 -16.83
N SER A 385 13.53 23.32 -17.64
CA SER A 385 13.41 24.70 -17.14
C SER A 385 12.01 25.08 -16.63
N GLY A 386 10.97 24.29 -16.93
CA GLY A 386 9.61 24.49 -16.43
C GLY A 386 9.48 24.09 -14.95
N ILE A 387 8.37 24.48 -14.30
CA ILE A 387 8.15 24.20 -12.87
C ILE A 387 8.16 22.68 -12.58
N VAL A 388 7.45 21.90 -13.40
CA VAL A 388 7.44 20.42 -13.33
C VAL A 388 8.84 19.86 -13.60
N GLY A 389 9.50 20.34 -14.65
CA GLY A 389 10.85 19.89 -15.02
C GLY A 389 11.88 20.12 -13.92
N GLN A 390 11.82 21.27 -13.23
CA GLN A 390 12.71 21.56 -12.10
C GLN A 390 12.45 20.63 -10.92
N CYS A 391 11.19 20.41 -10.54
CA CYS A 391 10.87 19.51 -9.43
C CYS A 391 11.28 18.06 -9.75
N LEU A 392 11.03 17.61 -10.98
CA LEU A 392 11.42 16.28 -11.44
C LEU A 392 12.93 16.10 -11.51
N SER A 393 13.69 17.13 -11.93
CA SER A 393 15.15 17.11 -11.91
C SER A 393 15.70 16.84 -10.50
N ARG A 394 15.14 17.49 -9.47
CA ARG A 394 15.53 17.25 -8.07
C ARG A 394 15.24 15.81 -7.63
N GLU A 395 14.05 15.31 -7.96
CA GLU A 395 13.64 13.95 -7.60
C GLU A 395 14.56 12.90 -8.24
N LEU A 396 14.90 13.06 -9.53
CA LEU A 396 15.76 12.12 -10.25
C LEU A 396 17.22 12.20 -9.78
N GLU A 397 17.73 13.39 -9.48
CA GLU A 397 19.09 13.57 -8.93
C GLU A 397 19.21 12.95 -7.54
N HIS A 398 18.21 13.14 -6.66
CA HIS A 398 18.16 12.51 -5.34
C HIS A 398 18.17 10.97 -5.40
N ARG A 399 17.65 10.41 -6.50
CA ARG A 399 17.67 8.97 -6.80
C ARG A 399 18.97 8.49 -7.47
N GLY A 400 19.96 9.37 -7.64
CA GLY A 400 21.29 9.05 -8.15
C GLY A 400 21.40 8.99 -9.68
N ALA A 401 20.40 9.46 -10.41
CA ALA A 401 20.42 9.48 -11.88
C ALA A 401 21.44 10.49 -12.42
N LYS A 402 22.06 10.16 -13.57
CA LYS A 402 22.86 11.11 -14.35
C LYS A 402 21.95 11.86 -15.32
N LEU A 403 21.83 13.17 -15.13
CA LEU A 403 20.83 13.98 -15.83
C LEU A 403 21.38 14.71 -17.05
N PHE A 404 20.59 14.70 -18.12
CA PHE A 404 20.74 15.49 -19.33
C PHE A 404 19.49 16.38 -19.42
N LEU A 405 19.65 17.67 -19.14
CA LEU A 405 18.53 18.58 -18.93
C LEU A 405 18.42 19.54 -20.10
N GLN A 406 17.29 19.52 -20.80
CA GLN A 406 16.98 20.54 -21.80
C GLN A 406 16.19 21.68 -21.16
N GLY A 407 16.74 22.88 -21.25
CA GLY A 407 16.09 24.14 -20.89
C GLY A 407 15.76 24.96 -22.13
N ASN A 408 14.67 25.70 -22.06
CA ASN A 408 14.28 26.65 -23.11
C ASN A 408 15.07 27.98 -22.91
N LYS A 409 14.44 29.15 -22.94
CA LYS A 409 15.13 30.44 -22.71
C LYS A 409 15.63 30.66 -21.28
N ASN A 410 15.07 29.97 -20.28
CA ASN A 410 15.36 30.18 -18.85
C ASN A 410 16.29 29.11 -18.26
N ILE A 411 17.51 28.99 -18.81
CA ILE A 411 18.54 28.04 -18.35
C ILE A 411 19.08 28.40 -16.95
N SER A 412 19.01 29.65 -16.52
CA SER A 412 19.51 30.06 -15.19
C SER A 412 18.84 29.29 -14.04
N ALA A 413 17.58 28.87 -14.21
CA ALA A 413 16.86 28.03 -13.24
C ALA A 413 17.48 26.63 -13.07
N LEU A 414 18.30 26.16 -14.03
CA LEU A 414 18.98 24.86 -13.99
C LEU A 414 20.41 24.96 -13.46
N SER A 415 20.92 26.17 -13.21
CA SER A 415 22.31 26.39 -12.76
C SER A 415 22.66 25.72 -11.43
N MET A 416 21.66 25.36 -10.62
CA MET A 416 21.84 24.62 -9.37
C MET A 416 22.31 23.16 -9.59
N TYR A 417 22.07 22.58 -10.76
CA TYR A 417 22.43 21.18 -11.07
C TYR A 417 23.84 21.08 -11.63
N THR A 418 24.83 21.15 -10.75
CA THR A 418 26.26 21.19 -11.14
C THR A 418 26.78 19.88 -11.77
N THR A 419 26.09 18.76 -11.55
CA THR A 419 26.48 17.44 -12.07
C THR A 419 25.76 17.07 -13.37
N ALA A 420 24.71 17.81 -13.72
CA ALA A 420 23.88 17.55 -14.91
C ALA A 420 24.50 18.20 -16.17
N LYS A 421 24.32 17.55 -17.32
CA LYS A 421 24.62 18.17 -18.62
C LYS A 421 23.42 19.00 -19.06
N ILE A 422 23.59 20.31 -19.18
CA ILE A 422 22.51 21.24 -19.50
C ILE A 422 22.60 21.65 -20.97
N TYR A 423 21.47 21.60 -21.67
CA TYR A 423 21.32 22.01 -23.05
C TYR A 423 20.33 23.16 -23.17
N GLN A 424 20.71 24.22 -23.87
CA GLN A 424 19.80 25.32 -24.18
C GLN A 424 19.21 25.10 -25.58
N CYS A 425 17.91 24.79 -25.64
CA CYS A 425 17.21 24.58 -26.90
C CYS A 425 15.83 25.24 -26.87
N ASP A 426 15.58 26.16 -27.81
CA ASP A 426 14.23 26.70 -28.04
C ASP A 426 13.48 25.83 -29.06
N PHE A 427 12.47 25.09 -28.59
CA PHE A 427 11.68 24.19 -29.43
C PHE A 427 10.84 24.91 -30.50
N ALA A 428 10.60 26.22 -30.36
CA ALA A 428 9.97 27.01 -31.41
C ALA A 428 10.96 27.36 -32.55
N ASN A 429 12.27 27.20 -32.33
CA ASN A 429 13.33 27.55 -33.28
C ASN A 429 13.96 26.29 -33.91
N GLU A 430 13.74 26.09 -35.21
CA GLU A 430 14.22 24.89 -35.92
C GLU A 430 15.75 24.76 -35.98
N LYS A 431 16.49 25.88 -36.06
CA LYS A 431 17.95 25.85 -36.02
C LYS A 431 18.45 25.38 -34.65
N SER A 432 17.85 25.92 -33.58
CA SER A 432 18.15 25.51 -32.21
C SER A 432 17.86 24.02 -31.99
N LEU A 433 16.74 23.53 -32.53
CA LEU A 433 16.34 22.13 -32.46
C LEU A 433 17.34 21.21 -33.16
N ASN A 434 17.77 21.57 -34.37
CA ASN A 434 18.73 20.75 -35.13
C ASN A 434 20.10 20.69 -34.43
N THR A 435 20.60 21.82 -33.92
CA THR A 435 21.84 21.83 -33.11
C THR A 435 21.71 20.93 -31.89
N PHE A 436 20.59 21.00 -31.18
CA PHE A 436 20.36 20.16 -30.01
C PHE A 436 20.32 18.67 -30.36
N ILE A 437 19.67 18.30 -31.47
CA ILE A 437 19.67 16.91 -31.97
C ILE A 437 21.10 16.44 -32.27
N GLU A 438 21.92 17.25 -32.94
CA GLU A 438 23.33 16.93 -33.21
C GLU A 438 24.13 16.73 -31.91
N GLU A 439 23.91 17.56 -30.90
CA GLU A 439 24.57 17.42 -29.60
C GLU A 439 24.16 16.16 -28.84
N LEU A 440 22.91 15.71 -29.01
CA LEU A 440 22.42 14.45 -28.45
C LEU A 440 23.03 13.22 -29.15
N GLN A 441 23.41 13.33 -30.43
CA GLN A 441 24.12 12.24 -31.11
C GLN A 441 25.46 11.89 -30.46
N GLY A 442 26.11 12.88 -29.84
CA GLY A 442 27.34 12.70 -29.07
C GLY A 442 27.15 12.00 -27.71
N VAL A 443 25.92 11.72 -27.30
CA VAL A 443 25.64 10.90 -26.11
C VAL A 443 25.50 9.44 -26.55
N GLU A 444 26.20 8.56 -25.84
CA GLU A 444 26.23 7.13 -26.16
C GLU A 444 24.86 6.47 -25.98
N HIS A 445 24.22 6.70 -24.82
CA HIS A 445 22.99 6.01 -24.43
C HIS A 445 22.16 6.80 -23.41
N PHE A 446 20.83 6.64 -23.47
CA PHE A 446 19.87 7.09 -22.47
C PHE A 446 19.03 5.89 -22.01
N ASP A 447 19.02 5.57 -20.72
CA ASP A 447 18.12 4.56 -20.18
C ASP A 447 16.66 5.06 -20.27
N TYR A 448 16.45 6.33 -19.91
CA TYR A 448 15.12 6.94 -19.87
C TYR A 448 15.07 8.30 -20.58
N VAL A 449 13.98 8.56 -21.30
CA VAL A 449 13.67 9.87 -21.86
C VAL A 449 12.33 10.35 -21.33
N ILE A 450 12.30 11.55 -20.77
CA ILE A 450 11.11 12.16 -20.20
C ILE A 450 10.81 13.45 -20.95
N ASN A 451 9.59 13.55 -21.48
CA ASN A 451 9.08 14.78 -22.05
C ASN A 451 8.09 15.45 -21.08
N ALA A 452 8.56 16.52 -20.43
CA ALA A 452 7.76 17.43 -19.61
C ALA A 452 7.62 18.81 -20.28
N SER A 453 7.97 18.92 -21.57
CA SER A 453 7.90 20.19 -22.30
C SER A 453 6.45 20.58 -22.59
N GLY A 454 6.19 21.87 -22.54
CA GLY A 454 4.84 22.38 -22.76
C GLY A 454 4.84 23.90 -22.87
N GLN A 455 4.06 24.41 -23.82
CA GLN A 455 3.72 25.82 -23.94
C GLN A 455 2.19 25.95 -24.03
N LEU A 456 1.63 26.74 -23.11
CA LEU A 456 0.25 27.19 -23.18
C LEU A 456 0.11 28.28 -24.25
N ASP A 457 -0.92 28.11 -25.08
CA ASP A 457 -1.46 29.04 -26.08
C ASP A 457 -0.46 29.95 -26.82
N GLY A 458 -0.31 29.69 -28.12
CA GLY A 458 0.54 30.46 -29.03
C GLY A 458 0.70 29.79 -30.38
N ASN A 459 1.15 30.56 -31.38
CA ASN A 459 1.34 30.09 -32.77
C ASN A 459 2.31 28.90 -32.89
N ASP A 460 3.19 28.70 -31.91
CA ASP A 460 4.19 27.63 -31.90
C ASP A 460 3.77 26.41 -31.06
N SER A 461 2.53 26.33 -30.55
CA SER A 461 2.08 25.21 -29.68
C SER A 461 2.34 23.83 -30.31
N PHE A 462 2.04 23.66 -31.61
CA PHE A 462 2.33 22.42 -32.33
C PHE A 462 3.83 22.16 -32.49
N ARG A 463 4.65 23.21 -32.64
CA ARG A 463 6.11 23.04 -32.74
C ARG A 463 6.68 22.56 -31.42
N VAL A 464 6.28 23.19 -30.32
CA VAL A 464 6.81 22.92 -28.98
C VAL A 464 6.27 21.63 -28.39
N ASN A 465 4.96 21.42 -28.42
CA ASN A 465 4.33 20.30 -27.70
C ASN A 465 4.31 19.01 -28.54
N PHE A 466 4.41 19.10 -29.87
CA PHE A 466 4.31 17.95 -30.77
C PHE A 466 5.57 17.73 -31.62
N ASN A 467 5.87 18.64 -32.56
CA ASN A 467 6.91 18.40 -33.57
C ASN A 467 8.30 18.23 -32.97
N ALA A 468 8.71 19.08 -32.03
CA ALA A 468 10.04 19.03 -31.44
C ALA A 468 10.26 17.74 -30.62
N PRO A 469 9.39 17.37 -29.66
CA PRO A 469 9.52 16.09 -28.94
C PRO A 469 9.58 14.87 -29.86
N VAL A 470 8.72 14.81 -30.88
CA VAL A 470 8.70 13.70 -31.85
C VAL A 470 9.99 13.66 -32.67
N LYS A 471 10.46 14.80 -33.19
CA LYS A 471 11.74 14.88 -33.93
C LYS A 471 12.92 14.45 -33.06
N ILE A 472 12.99 14.93 -31.82
CA ILE A 472 14.06 14.59 -30.88
C ILE A 472 14.06 13.08 -30.60
N ILE A 473 12.94 12.54 -30.13
CA ILE A 473 12.86 11.12 -29.73
C ILE A 473 13.17 10.20 -30.90
N ASN A 474 12.64 10.47 -32.10
CA ASN A 474 12.96 9.66 -33.27
C ASN A 474 14.43 9.74 -33.69
N SER A 475 15.06 10.89 -33.52
CA SER A 475 16.48 11.07 -33.88
C SER A 475 17.44 10.32 -32.97
N ILE A 476 17.00 9.92 -31.77
CA ILE A 476 17.82 9.22 -30.78
C ILE A 476 17.23 7.87 -30.39
N ILE A 477 16.26 7.34 -31.14
CA ILE A 477 15.50 6.15 -30.74
C ILE A 477 16.41 4.93 -30.54
N ASP A 478 17.45 4.81 -31.36
CA ASP A 478 18.50 3.79 -31.29
C ASP A 478 19.40 3.90 -30.05
N LYS A 479 19.35 5.05 -29.36
CA LYS A 479 20.09 5.34 -28.13
C LYS A 479 19.23 5.22 -26.88
N ILE A 480 17.93 4.96 -26.99
CA ILE A 480 17.01 4.82 -25.84
C ILE A 480 16.94 3.35 -25.43
N GLY A 481 17.23 3.06 -24.16
CA GLY A 481 17.33 1.69 -23.65
C GLY A 481 16.03 1.11 -23.11
N GLU A 482 15.26 1.88 -22.33
CA GLU A 482 14.18 1.31 -21.54
C GLU A 482 12.85 2.02 -21.72
N THR A 483 12.74 3.32 -21.38
CA THR A 483 11.43 3.98 -21.32
C THR A 483 11.45 5.36 -21.95
N VAL A 484 10.46 5.61 -22.82
CA VAL A 484 10.05 6.95 -23.24
C VAL A 484 8.77 7.31 -22.49
N LEU A 485 8.84 8.33 -21.64
CA LEU A 485 7.72 8.82 -20.85
C LEU A 485 7.33 10.22 -21.32
N ASN A 486 6.06 10.41 -21.65
CA ASN A 486 5.49 11.72 -21.97
C ASN A 486 4.49 12.15 -20.92
N ILE A 487 4.53 13.43 -20.56
CA ILE A 487 3.54 14.05 -19.68
C ILE A 487 2.53 14.77 -20.56
N GLY A 488 1.30 14.28 -20.58
CA GLY A 488 0.16 14.93 -21.23
C GLY A 488 -0.55 15.90 -20.30
N THR A 489 -1.82 16.14 -20.60
CA THR A 489 -2.66 17.05 -19.82
C THR A 489 -4.08 16.54 -19.72
N VAL A 490 -4.70 16.76 -18.56
CA VAL A 490 -6.14 16.53 -18.36
C VAL A 490 -7.02 17.19 -19.41
N ALA A 491 -6.58 18.33 -19.97
CA ALA A 491 -7.33 19.04 -20.99
C ALA A 491 -7.48 18.26 -22.31
N GLU A 492 -6.73 17.18 -22.54
CA GLU A 492 -6.94 16.31 -23.69
C GLU A 492 -8.30 15.62 -23.67
N ASP A 493 -8.86 15.35 -22.49
CA ASP A 493 -10.16 14.70 -22.36
C ASP A 493 -11.32 15.73 -22.46
N PHE A 494 -11.04 17.04 -22.56
CA PHE A 494 -12.05 18.10 -22.39
C PHE A 494 -11.91 19.26 -23.38
N GLU A 495 -13.02 19.87 -23.76
CA GLU A 495 -13.02 21.03 -24.67
C GLU A 495 -12.97 22.36 -23.91
N PHE A 496 -11.92 23.14 -24.18
CA PHE A 496 -11.77 24.53 -23.71
C PHE A 496 -11.22 25.43 -24.83
N ARG A 497 -12.15 26.15 -25.48
CA ARG A 497 -11.86 27.00 -26.66
C ARG A 497 -10.66 27.95 -26.55
N PRO A 498 -10.37 28.59 -25.39
CA PRO A 498 -9.22 29.50 -25.30
C PRO A 498 -7.86 28.81 -25.48
N TYR A 499 -7.79 27.47 -25.44
CA TYR A 499 -6.54 26.74 -25.46
C TYR A 499 -6.51 25.63 -26.53
N ASP A 500 -7.32 25.74 -27.59
CA ASP A 500 -7.51 24.68 -28.60
C ASP A 500 -6.21 24.25 -29.28
N SER A 501 -5.30 25.17 -29.59
CA SER A 501 -3.99 24.87 -30.20
C SER A 501 -3.11 24.01 -29.28
N TRP A 502 -3.10 24.32 -27.98
CA TRP A 502 -2.35 23.55 -26.99
C TRP A 502 -2.99 22.17 -26.76
N ILE A 503 -4.32 22.09 -26.62
CA ILE A 503 -5.04 20.81 -26.47
C ILE A 503 -4.80 19.92 -27.70
N SER A 504 -4.96 20.46 -28.91
CA SER A 504 -4.79 19.71 -30.15
C SER A 504 -3.37 19.22 -30.35
N SER A 505 -2.36 20.01 -29.95
CA SER A 505 -0.97 19.59 -30.03
C SER A 505 -0.62 18.48 -29.03
N ASN A 506 -1.17 18.50 -27.81
CA ASN A 506 -1.02 17.38 -26.87
C ASN A 506 -1.74 16.11 -27.36
N ARG A 507 -2.97 16.23 -27.88
CA ARG A 507 -3.69 15.10 -28.50
C ARG A 507 -2.92 14.50 -29.69
N ALA A 508 -2.25 15.34 -30.49
CA ALA A 508 -1.39 14.87 -31.57
C ALA A 508 -0.19 14.08 -31.05
N LEU A 509 0.46 14.57 -29.98
CA LEU A 509 1.56 13.88 -29.30
C LEU A 509 1.10 12.52 -28.75
N HIS A 510 -0.02 12.50 -28.04
CA HIS A 510 -0.65 11.29 -27.52
C HIS A 510 -0.90 10.27 -28.63
N GLY A 511 -1.65 10.66 -29.68
CA GLY A 511 -1.98 9.77 -30.80
C GLY A 511 -0.74 9.24 -31.52
N TYR A 512 0.32 10.06 -31.64
CA TYR A 512 1.59 9.61 -32.19
C TYR A 512 2.23 8.51 -31.34
N PHE A 513 2.38 8.71 -30.02
CA PHE A 513 2.99 7.70 -29.16
C PHE A 513 2.13 6.45 -29.02
N ALA A 514 0.81 6.57 -29.00
CA ALA A 514 -0.09 5.43 -29.05
C ALA A 514 0.16 4.60 -30.32
N SER A 515 0.28 5.25 -31.48
CA SER A 515 0.55 4.60 -32.78
C SER A 515 1.96 3.99 -32.87
N ALA A 516 2.99 4.74 -32.42
CA ALA A 516 4.39 4.34 -32.49
C ALA A 516 4.79 3.29 -31.42
N SER A 517 4.00 3.15 -30.35
CA SER A 517 4.33 2.29 -29.20
C SER A 517 4.66 0.85 -29.56
N GLY A 518 4.00 0.28 -30.58
CA GLY A 518 4.28 -1.08 -31.02
C GLY A 518 5.68 -1.23 -31.61
N GLU A 519 6.17 -0.23 -32.33
CA GLU A 519 7.53 -0.24 -32.89
C GLU A 519 8.57 0.04 -31.81
N PHE A 520 8.27 0.91 -30.87
CA PHE A 520 9.14 1.17 -29.72
C PHE A 520 9.32 -0.10 -28.89
N LEU A 521 8.21 -0.81 -28.61
CA LEU A 521 8.24 -2.05 -27.85
C LEU A 521 9.06 -3.15 -28.54
N LYS A 522 9.02 -3.27 -29.87
CA LYS A 522 9.88 -4.21 -30.61
C LYS A 522 11.37 -3.93 -30.42
N ASN A 523 11.74 -2.67 -30.20
CA ASN A 523 13.10 -2.24 -29.90
C ASN A 523 13.41 -2.28 -28.39
N GLY A 524 12.54 -2.89 -27.57
CA GLY A 524 12.71 -2.98 -26.12
C GLY A 524 12.29 -1.72 -25.35
N ILE A 525 11.74 -0.71 -26.03
CA ILE A 525 11.41 0.58 -25.43
C ILE A 525 9.94 0.60 -25.01
N ARG A 526 9.71 0.73 -23.70
CA ARG A 526 8.40 0.96 -23.11
C ARG A 526 7.96 2.41 -23.37
N THR A 527 6.74 2.57 -23.88
CA THR A 527 6.13 3.90 -24.02
C THR A 527 5.14 4.14 -22.89
N VAL A 528 5.36 5.18 -22.10
CA VAL A 528 4.46 5.61 -21.02
C VAL A 528 3.92 7.01 -21.33
N TYR A 529 2.62 7.19 -21.20
CA TYR A 529 1.98 8.50 -21.33
C TYR A 529 1.21 8.80 -20.05
N LEU A 530 1.60 9.84 -19.31
CA LEU A 530 1.02 10.18 -18.02
C LEU A 530 0.17 11.43 -18.15
N GLN A 531 -1.11 11.33 -17.84
CA GLN A 531 -2.04 12.45 -17.78
C GLN A 531 -2.34 12.80 -16.33
N PRO A 532 -1.73 13.89 -15.80
CA PRO A 532 -2.11 14.40 -14.51
C PRO A 532 -3.45 15.13 -14.57
N GLY A 533 -4.22 15.01 -13.50
CA GLY A 533 -5.28 15.97 -13.17
C GLY A 533 -4.71 17.37 -12.88
N LEU A 534 -5.45 18.20 -12.17
CA LEU A 534 -4.98 19.55 -11.82
C LEU A 534 -3.85 19.49 -10.80
N LEU A 535 -2.70 20.08 -11.15
CA LEU A 535 -1.57 20.28 -10.25
C LEU A 535 -1.77 21.56 -9.41
N GLU A 536 -1.05 21.70 -8.30
CA GLU A 536 -1.09 22.91 -7.47
C GLU A 536 -0.41 24.14 -8.09
N CYS A 537 0.39 23.94 -9.15
CA CYS A 537 1.15 24.99 -9.82
C CYS A 537 1.28 24.72 -11.33
N GLY A 538 1.92 25.65 -12.04
CA GLY A 538 2.19 25.53 -13.48
C GLY A 538 0.99 25.96 -14.30
N MET A 539 0.47 25.05 -15.13
CA MET A 539 -0.71 25.33 -15.96
C MET A 539 -1.90 25.82 -15.13
N THR A 540 -2.08 25.23 -13.95
CA THR A 540 -3.16 25.62 -13.04
C THR A 540 -3.07 27.09 -12.66
N ASP A 541 -1.92 27.74 -12.70
CA ASP A 541 -1.81 29.16 -12.33
C ASP A 541 -2.38 30.11 -13.40
N VAL A 542 -2.41 29.65 -14.66
CA VAL A 542 -2.71 30.47 -15.83
C VAL A 542 -4.16 30.29 -16.32
N ILE A 543 -4.78 29.14 -16.05
CA ILE A 543 -6.15 28.84 -16.47
C ILE A 543 -7.19 29.61 -15.63
N ASP A 544 -8.28 30.07 -16.26
CA ASP A 544 -9.42 30.71 -15.56
C ASP A 544 -10.06 29.78 -14.51
N LYS A 545 -10.43 30.34 -13.35
CA LYS A 545 -11.08 29.62 -12.23
C LYS A 545 -12.27 28.76 -12.66
N LYS A 546 -13.10 29.22 -13.61
CA LYS A 546 -14.27 28.46 -14.09
C LYS A 546 -13.87 27.14 -14.75
N TYR A 547 -12.76 27.12 -15.48
CA TYR A 547 -12.25 25.93 -16.15
C TYR A 547 -11.53 25.01 -15.17
N LYS A 548 -10.83 25.56 -14.17
CA LYS A 548 -10.28 24.76 -13.06
C LYS A 548 -11.40 24.00 -12.34
N PHE A 549 -12.48 24.68 -11.97
CA PHE A 549 -13.61 24.04 -11.31
C PHE A 549 -14.24 22.94 -12.17
N LYS A 550 -14.47 23.21 -13.47
CA LYS A 550 -14.97 22.20 -14.41
C LYS A 550 -14.04 20.98 -14.54
N LEU A 551 -12.72 21.20 -14.60
CA LEU A 551 -11.73 20.13 -14.62
C LEU A 551 -11.73 19.29 -13.33
N MET A 552 -11.81 19.94 -12.15
CA MET A 552 -11.89 19.24 -10.87
C MET A 552 -13.15 18.36 -10.79
N LEU A 553 -14.30 18.90 -11.18
CA LEU A 553 -15.56 18.15 -11.22
C LEU A 553 -15.47 16.92 -12.13
N LEU A 554 -14.95 17.09 -13.34
CA LEU A 554 -14.89 16.01 -14.33
C LEU A 554 -13.87 14.92 -13.99
N THR A 555 -12.76 15.32 -13.37
CA THR A 555 -11.76 14.37 -12.87
C THR A 555 -12.14 13.78 -11.51
N GLY A 556 -13.21 14.26 -10.86
CA GLY A 556 -13.55 13.85 -9.51
C GLY A 556 -12.49 14.25 -8.46
N GLN A 557 -11.70 15.27 -8.76
CA GLN A 557 -10.54 15.64 -7.99
C GLN A 557 -10.93 16.66 -6.91
N ALA A 558 -10.90 16.23 -5.64
CA ALA A 558 -11.25 17.10 -4.51
C ALA A 558 -10.23 18.22 -4.25
N PHE A 559 -8.94 17.95 -4.49
CA PHE A 559 -7.84 18.89 -4.26
C PHE A 559 -6.80 18.76 -5.37
N SER A 560 -6.12 19.86 -5.72
CA SER A 560 -4.97 19.85 -6.62
C SER A 560 -3.90 18.86 -6.17
N LEU A 561 -3.26 18.19 -7.12
CA LEU A 561 -2.13 17.30 -6.87
C LEU A 561 -0.90 18.11 -6.48
N LYS A 562 -0.21 17.68 -5.42
CA LYS A 562 1.09 18.22 -5.05
C LYS A 562 2.11 17.90 -6.13
N ILE A 563 2.92 18.88 -6.50
CA ILE A 563 3.92 18.69 -7.55
C ILE A 563 4.99 17.67 -7.18
N SER A 564 5.37 17.61 -5.90
CA SER A 564 6.32 16.62 -5.38
C SER A 564 5.79 15.19 -5.53
N ASP A 565 4.52 14.97 -5.18
CA ASP A 565 3.88 13.66 -5.28
C ASP A 565 3.72 13.24 -6.74
N PHE A 566 3.38 14.19 -7.61
CA PHE A 566 3.35 13.98 -9.05
C PHE A 566 4.73 13.59 -9.61
N CYS A 567 5.78 14.35 -9.29
CA CYS A 567 7.13 14.07 -9.78
C CYS A 567 7.67 12.73 -9.26
N ASN A 568 7.38 12.38 -8.00
CA ASN A 568 7.70 11.06 -7.45
C ASN A 568 7.02 9.93 -8.24
N LYS A 569 5.73 10.09 -8.59
CA LYS A 569 5.00 9.13 -9.42
C LYS A 569 5.52 9.06 -10.86
N VAL A 570 5.93 10.18 -11.45
CA VAL A 570 6.58 10.22 -12.76
C VAL A 570 7.89 9.43 -12.74
N ALA A 571 8.76 9.69 -11.75
CA ALA A 571 10.03 8.97 -11.59
C ALA A 571 9.81 7.46 -11.40
N ASN A 572 8.85 7.08 -10.55
CA ASN A 572 8.46 5.68 -10.35
C ASN A 572 7.97 5.02 -11.65
N SER A 573 7.23 5.76 -12.49
CA SER A 573 6.66 5.25 -13.74
C SER A 573 7.69 4.93 -14.82
N LEU A 574 8.95 5.35 -14.66
CA LEU A 574 10.04 5.05 -15.60
C LEU A 574 10.32 3.55 -15.64
N TYR A 575 10.31 2.90 -14.48
CA TYR A 575 10.80 1.51 -14.35
C TYR A 575 9.82 0.60 -13.61
N LEU A 576 8.88 1.14 -12.82
CA LEU A 576 7.87 0.32 -12.14
C LEU A 576 6.71 -0.03 -13.09
N PRO A 577 6.23 -1.28 -13.07
CA PRO A 577 5.02 -1.65 -13.81
C PRO A 577 3.76 -0.98 -13.28
N LYS A 578 3.64 -0.78 -11.96
CA LYS A 578 2.52 -0.11 -11.31
C LYS A 578 3.01 0.95 -10.33
N VAL A 579 2.23 2.02 -10.17
CA VAL A 579 2.51 3.15 -9.27
C VAL A 579 1.23 3.50 -8.52
N LEU A 580 1.33 3.64 -7.21
CA LEU A 580 0.16 3.82 -6.34
C LEU A 580 -0.58 5.13 -6.67
N GLY A 581 -1.89 5.05 -6.82
CA GLY A 581 -2.72 6.20 -7.20
C GLY A 581 -2.50 6.69 -8.63
N VAL A 582 -2.08 5.78 -9.53
CA VAL A 582 -2.06 5.97 -10.99
C VAL A 582 -2.93 4.88 -11.62
N GLN A 583 -3.95 5.29 -12.36
CA GLN A 583 -4.82 4.36 -13.08
C GLN A 583 -4.21 4.08 -14.45
N TYR A 584 -3.85 2.83 -14.71
CA TYR A 584 -3.21 2.45 -15.97
C TYR A 584 -4.17 1.71 -16.89
N SER A 585 -4.17 2.10 -18.16
CA SER A 585 -4.77 1.40 -19.28
C SER A 585 -3.76 1.26 -20.42
N TYR A 586 -4.09 0.44 -21.42
CA TYR A 586 -3.26 0.29 -22.62
C TYR A 586 -3.95 0.95 -23.82
N GLU A 587 -3.16 1.69 -24.61
CA GLU A 587 -3.53 2.13 -25.95
C GLU A 587 -2.47 1.58 -26.91
N ASN A 588 -2.83 0.55 -27.69
CA ASN A 588 -1.85 -0.32 -28.35
C ASN A 588 -0.83 -0.89 -27.33
N ALA A 589 0.47 -0.64 -27.54
CA ALA A 589 1.53 -1.03 -26.61
C ALA A 589 1.90 0.10 -25.63
N MET A 590 1.27 1.27 -25.74
CA MET A 590 1.51 2.40 -24.85
C MET A 590 0.77 2.20 -23.54
N LEU A 591 1.45 2.46 -22.43
CA LEU A 591 0.84 2.48 -21.11
C LEU A 591 0.34 3.91 -20.80
N LEU A 592 -0.97 4.10 -20.82
CA LEU A 592 -1.62 5.36 -20.44
C LEU A 592 -1.88 5.36 -18.93
N GLY A 593 -1.26 6.27 -18.20
CA GLY A 593 -1.43 6.45 -16.76
C GLY A 593 -2.17 7.74 -16.42
N ARG A 594 -3.29 7.65 -15.70
CA ARG A 594 -4.08 8.79 -15.24
C ARG A 594 -3.85 9.04 -13.75
N MET A 595 -3.47 10.26 -13.38
CA MET A 595 -3.15 10.61 -11.98
C MET A 595 -4.15 11.62 -11.43
N GLY A 596 -4.74 11.33 -10.26
CA GLY A 596 -5.73 12.22 -9.64
C GLY A 596 -7.14 12.13 -10.24
N TYR A 597 -7.33 11.24 -11.22
CA TYR A 597 -8.64 10.91 -11.77
C TYR A 597 -9.39 9.98 -10.80
N LYS A 598 -10.61 10.37 -10.48
CA LYS A 598 -11.66 9.60 -9.82
C LYS A 598 -12.91 9.71 -10.70
N LEU A 599 -12.81 9.14 -11.90
CA LEU A 599 -13.91 9.14 -12.87
C LEU A 599 -15.12 8.47 -12.22
N GLU A 600 -16.25 9.18 -12.22
CA GLU A 600 -17.49 8.93 -11.47
C GLU A 600 -17.64 9.60 -10.08
N VAL A 601 -17.15 10.84 -9.88
CA VAL A 601 -17.75 11.64 -8.80
C VAL A 601 -19.14 12.11 -9.27
N ASP A 602 -20.16 11.45 -8.75
CA ASP A 602 -21.54 11.95 -8.76
C ASP A 602 -21.54 13.21 -7.88
N ILE A 603 -21.49 14.38 -8.53
CA ILE A 603 -21.47 15.71 -7.89
C ILE A 603 -22.85 16.04 -7.35
#